data_AF-A0A9X3CI29-F1
#
_entry.id   AF-A0A9X3CI29-F1
#
_cell.length_a   1.000
_cell.length_b   1.000
_cell.length_c   1.000
_cell.angle_alpha   90.00
_cell.angle_beta   90.00
_cell.angle_gamma   90.00
#
_symmetry.space_group_name_H-M   'P 1'
#
loop_
_entity.id
_entity.type
_entity.pdbx_description
1 polymer ?
#
loop_
_entity_poly.entity_id
_entity_poly.type
_entity_poly.pdbx_seq_one_letter_code
_entity_poly.pdbx_strand_id
1 'polypeptide(L)'
;MGLIQKLLLAVVGLTVSAMLGMGVIAFSISQGAIEKNTHQQLNGTLELVSDLVEEHNQYLLSIVEITARNRSLKKTLDLGINRGIAQALNDTAKSYDHINYLLVVDYEGYVFSSSTTNSRNEKFFGEDLLLENIEDYPAFKQVLRDHSHISAPATDPFLSEAQNASQ
;
A
#
# COMPACT_ATOMS: atom_id res chain seq x y z
N MET A 1 46.44 55.22 25.08
CA MET A 1 45.25 55.16 24.19
C MET A 1 44.48 56.46 24.32
N GLY A 2 44.27 57.18 23.22
CA GLY A 2 43.47 58.41 23.21
C GLY A 2 41.98 58.12 23.48
N LEU A 3 41.26 59.10 24.05
CA LEU A 3 39.84 59.00 24.41
C LEU A 3 38.97 58.48 23.23
N ILE A 4 39.28 58.93 22.02
CA ILE A 4 38.61 58.57 20.76
C ILE A 4 38.68 57.06 20.49
N GLN A 5 39.81 56.44 20.82
CA GLN A 5 40.05 55.01 20.59
C GLN A 5 39.21 54.13 21.54
N LYS A 6 38.99 54.60 22.78
CA LYS A 6 38.11 53.92 23.76
C LYS A 6 36.64 54.05 23.37
N LEU A 7 36.23 55.21 22.84
CA LEU A 7 34.87 55.47 22.39
C LEU A 7 34.49 54.58 21.19
N LEU A 8 35.38 54.49 20.19
CA LEU A 8 35.19 53.62 19.03
C LEU A 8 35.05 52.15 19.43
N LEU A 9 35.87 51.69 20.39
CA LEU A 9 35.83 50.30 20.86
C LEU A 9 34.51 49.97 21.58
N ALA A 10 33.97 50.93 22.35
CA ALA A 10 32.68 50.76 23.03
C ALA A 10 31.51 50.70 22.03
N VAL A 11 31.50 51.54 21.00
CA VAL A 11 30.46 51.54 19.96
C VAL A 11 30.48 50.23 19.18
N VAL A 12 31.67 49.75 18.78
CA VAL A 12 31.83 48.47 18.07
C VAL A 12 31.43 47.29 18.97
N GLY A 13 31.77 47.32 20.26
CA GLY A 13 31.35 46.27 21.20
C GLY A 13 29.83 46.21 21.38
N LEU A 14 29.17 47.37 21.36
CA LEU A 14 27.72 47.47 21.54
C LEU A 14 26.97 47.01 20.28
N THR A 15 27.46 47.36 19.08
CA THR A 15 26.87 46.87 17.82
C THR A 15 27.04 45.35 17.67
N VAL A 16 28.21 44.80 17.99
CA VAL A 16 28.43 43.34 17.97
C VAL A 16 27.53 42.63 18.97
N SER A 17 27.36 43.17 20.18
CA SER A 17 26.46 42.59 21.18
C SER A 17 24.99 42.61 20.74
N ALA A 18 24.54 43.71 20.12
CA ALA A 18 23.19 43.80 19.57
C ALA A 18 22.95 42.82 18.41
N MET A 19 23.93 42.66 17.50
CA MET A 19 23.86 41.69 16.41
C MET A 19 23.81 40.24 16.92
N LEU A 20 24.59 39.91 17.95
CA LEU A 20 24.57 38.59 18.58
C LEU A 20 23.22 38.31 19.26
N GLY A 21 22.68 39.28 20.01
CA GLY A 21 21.37 39.16 20.65
C GLY A 21 20.23 38.93 19.64
N MET A 22 20.23 39.67 18.54
CA MET A 22 19.27 39.46 17.45
C MET A 22 19.45 38.11 16.76
N GLY A 23 20.70 37.64 16.58
CA GLY A 23 21.00 36.34 15.99
C GLY A 23 20.44 35.16 16.79
N VAL A 24 20.54 35.19 18.13
CA VAL A 24 19.99 34.12 18.98
C VAL A 24 18.47 34.08 18.93
N ILE A 25 17.80 35.24 18.96
CA ILE A 25 16.33 35.32 18.88
C ILE A 25 15.85 34.82 17.52
N ALA A 26 16.48 35.27 16.42
CA ALA A 26 16.15 34.81 15.08
C ALA A 26 16.31 33.29 14.94
N PHE A 27 17.42 32.73 15.45
CA PHE A 27 17.66 31.30 15.43
C PHE A 27 16.62 30.50 16.22
N SER A 28 16.20 31.00 17.39
CA SER A 28 15.17 30.35 18.21
C SER A 28 13.77 30.33 17.55
N ILE A 29 13.40 31.43 16.89
CA ILE A 29 12.12 31.52 16.15
C ILE A 29 12.18 30.63 14.92
N SER A 30 13.32 30.60 14.22
CA SER A 30 13.52 29.71 13.07
C SER A 30 13.43 28.23 13.45
N GLN A 31 14.01 27.80 14.58
CA GLN A 31 13.89 26.42 15.04
C GLN A 31 12.43 26.03 15.33
N GLY A 32 11.70 26.84 16.11
CA GLY A 32 10.30 26.54 16.44
C GLY A 32 9.36 26.59 15.22
N ALA A 33 9.65 27.48 14.26
CA ALA A 33 8.90 27.54 13.00
C ALA A 33 9.20 26.35 12.09
N ILE A 34 10.45 25.91 12.01
CA ILE A 34 10.83 24.74 11.19
C ILE A 34 10.21 23.47 11.78
N GLU A 35 10.36 23.22 13.09
CA GLU A 35 9.81 22.03 13.74
C GLU A 35 8.28 21.94 13.57
N LYS A 36 7.57 23.06 13.83
CA LYS A 36 6.12 23.10 13.67
C LYS A 36 5.68 22.92 12.22
N ASN A 37 6.34 23.56 11.26
CA ASN A 37 6.02 23.41 9.84
C ASN A 37 6.34 22.01 9.32
N THR A 38 7.45 21.41 9.76
CA THR A 38 7.83 20.05 9.38
C THR A 38 6.84 19.04 9.93
N HIS A 39 6.42 19.14 11.20
CA HIS A 39 5.40 18.26 11.75
C HIS A 39 4.05 18.44 11.07
N GLN A 40 3.64 19.67 10.77
CA GLN A 40 2.37 19.92 10.07
C GLN A 40 2.40 19.39 8.64
N GLN A 41 3.51 19.55 7.92
CA GLN A 41 3.69 18.99 6.57
C GLN A 41 3.75 17.46 6.57
N LEU A 42 4.44 16.86 7.56
CA LEU A 42 4.47 15.42 7.75
C LEU A 42 3.06 14.87 8.03
N ASN A 43 2.33 15.46 8.96
CA ASN A 43 0.98 15.02 9.30
C ASN A 43 0.03 15.15 8.10
N GLY A 44 0.07 16.28 7.38
CA GLY A 44 -0.74 16.46 6.17
C GLY A 44 -0.38 15.47 5.06
N THR A 45 0.91 15.16 4.89
CA THR A 45 1.35 14.17 3.90
C THR A 45 0.93 12.75 4.30
N LEU A 46 1.02 12.41 5.59
CA LEU A 46 0.57 11.12 6.12
C LEU A 46 -0.94 10.94 5.99
N GLU A 47 -1.72 12.00 6.23
CA GLU A 47 -3.17 12.01 6.03
C GLU A 47 -3.52 11.77 4.56
N LEU A 48 -2.89 12.49 3.62
CA LEU A 48 -3.09 12.27 2.19
C LEU A 48 -2.73 10.85 1.73
N VAL A 49 -1.63 10.29 2.25
CA VAL A 49 -1.22 8.91 1.94
C VAL A 49 -2.21 7.90 2.52
N SER A 50 -2.68 8.12 3.74
CA SER A 50 -3.69 7.27 4.38
C SER A 50 -4.99 7.26 3.59
N ASP A 51 -5.46 8.43 3.17
CA ASP A 51 -6.68 8.58 2.38
C ASP A 51 -6.56 7.88 1.02
N LEU A 52 -5.40 8.02 0.35
CA LEU A 52 -5.15 7.35 -0.92
C LEU A 52 -5.14 5.82 -0.78
N VAL A 53 -4.55 5.29 0.30
CA VAL A 53 -4.55 3.85 0.58
C VAL A 53 -5.96 3.35 0.87
N GLU A 54 -6.75 4.09 1.64
CA GLU A 54 -8.14 3.72 1.93
C GLU A 54 -9.00 3.75 0.66
N GLU A 55 -8.86 4.79 -0.17
CA GLU A 55 -9.55 4.87 -1.48
C GLU A 55 -9.20 3.65 -2.36
N HIS A 56 -7.92 3.27 -2.41
CA HIS A 56 -7.49 2.10 -3.15
C HIS A 56 -8.06 0.79 -2.59
N ASN A 57 -8.12 0.65 -1.26
CA ASN A 57 -8.74 -0.50 -0.61
C ASN A 57 -10.23 -0.62 -0.95
N GLN A 58 -10.97 0.50 -0.90
CA GLN A 58 -12.40 0.55 -1.26
C GLN A 58 -12.62 0.19 -2.73
N TYR A 59 -11.72 0.64 -3.62
CA TYR A 59 -11.74 0.28 -5.03
C TYR A 59 -11.54 -1.24 -5.22
N LEU A 60 -10.54 -1.84 -4.56
CA LEU A 60 -10.30 -3.29 -4.63
C LEU A 60 -11.49 -4.11 -4.10
N LEU A 61 -12.09 -3.70 -2.98
CA LEU A 61 -13.30 -4.34 -2.43
C LEU A 61 -14.46 -4.31 -3.43
N SER A 62 -14.64 -3.18 -4.11
CA SER A 62 -15.68 -3.01 -5.12
C SER A 62 -15.47 -3.95 -6.31
N ILE A 63 -14.22 -4.12 -6.76
CA ILE A 63 -13.89 -5.06 -7.84
C ILE A 63 -14.22 -6.50 -7.42
N VAL A 64 -13.80 -6.91 -6.22
CA VAL A 64 -14.07 -8.25 -5.71
C VAL A 64 -15.57 -8.49 -5.62
N GLU A 65 -16.35 -7.53 -5.11
CA GLU A 65 -17.80 -7.67 -5.01
C GLU A 65 -18.48 -7.77 -6.38
N ILE A 66 -18.09 -6.94 -7.34
CA ILE A 66 -18.60 -6.99 -8.72
C ILE A 66 -18.27 -8.33 -9.38
N THR A 67 -17.03 -8.81 -9.17
CA THR A 67 -16.54 -10.07 -9.73
C THR A 67 -17.27 -11.26 -9.13
N ALA A 68 -17.46 -11.29 -7.81
CA ALA A 68 -18.19 -12.34 -7.10
C ALA A 68 -19.67 -12.41 -7.55
N ARG A 69 -20.27 -11.27 -7.92
CA ARG A 69 -21.64 -11.19 -8.47
C ARG A 69 -21.72 -11.49 -9.97
N ASN A 70 -20.60 -11.78 -10.64
CA ASN A 70 -20.59 -12.05 -12.08
C ASN A 70 -21.43 -13.31 -12.40
N ARG A 71 -22.41 -13.15 -13.30
CA ARG A 71 -23.31 -14.25 -13.70
C ARG A 71 -22.57 -15.43 -14.34
N SER A 72 -21.49 -15.17 -15.07
CA SER A 72 -20.65 -16.20 -15.69
C SER A 72 -19.96 -17.04 -14.62
N LEU A 73 -19.41 -16.38 -13.59
CA LEU A 73 -18.77 -17.03 -12.46
C LEU A 73 -19.78 -17.91 -11.70
N LYS A 74 -20.94 -17.35 -11.33
CA LYS A 74 -22.03 -18.09 -10.68
C LYS A 74 -22.50 -19.30 -11.49
N LYS A 75 -22.79 -19.10 -12.78
CA LYS A 75 -23.25 -20.20 -13.66
C LYS A 75 -22.21 -21.31 -13.77
N THR A 76 -20.94 -20.97 -13.82
CA THR A 76 -19.89 -21.97 -13.97
C THR A 76 -19.59 -22.70 -12.66
N LEU A 77 -19.70 -22.01 -11.52
CA LEU A 77 -19.73 -22.62 -10.20
C LEU A 77 -20.88 -23.63 -10.08
N ASP A 78 -22.10 -23.25 -10.50
CA ASP A 78 -23.28 -24.15 -10.49
C ASP A 78 -23.07 -25.41 -11.36
N LEU A 79 -22.26 -25.31 -12.41
CA LEU A 79 -21.91 -26.43 -13.30
C LEU A 79 -20.71 -27.26 -12.80
N GLY A 80 -19.97 -26.77 -11.81
CA GLY A 80 -18.75 -27.42 -11.29
C GLY A 80 -17.59 -27.48 -12.28
N ILE A 81 -17.59 -26.64 -13.34
CA ILE A 81 -16.58 -26.71 -14.40
C ILE A 81 -15.46 -25.70 -14.14
N ASN A 82 -14.35 -26.14 -13.57
CA ASN A 82 -13.18 -25.29 -13.28
C ASN A 82 -12.73 -24.46 -14.51
N ARG A 83 -12.73 -25.05 -15.72
CA ARG A 83 -12.27 -24.36 -16.94
C ARG A 83 -12.98 -23.03 -17.25
N GLY A 84 -14.30 -22.95 -17.02
CA GLY A 84 -15.03 -21.71 -17.26
C GLY A 84 -14.83 -20.66 -16.16
N ILE A 85 -14.51 -21.11 -14.94
CA ILE A 85 -14.20 -20.23 -13.81
C ILE A 85 -12.84 -19.58 -14.05
N ALA A 86 -11.81 -20.38 -14.34
CA ALA A 86 -10.48 -19.88 -14.64
C ALA A 86 -10.50 -18.84 -15.79
N GLN A 87 -11.32 -19.06 -16.82
CA GLN A 87 -11.50 -18.07 -17.88
C GLN A 87 -12.13 -16.76 -17.38
N ALA A 88 -13.20 -16.83 -16.59
CA ALA A 88 -13.83 -15.64 -16.00
C ALA A 88 -12.87 -14.88 -15.07
N LEU A 89 -12.03 -15.60 -14.32
CA LEU A 89 -10.99 -15.03 -13.47
C LEU A 89 -9.91 -14.34 -14.30
N ASN A 90 -9.45 -14.97 -15.38
CA ASN A 90 -8.46 -14.37 -16.29
C ASN A 90 -8.98 -13.10 -16.96
N ASP A 91 -10.24 -13.10 -17.40
CA ASP A 91 -10.88 -11.92 -18.00
C ASP A 91 -10.98 -10.78 -16.98
N THR A 92 -11.25 -11.12 -15.72
CA THR A 92 -11.25 -10.15 -14.61
C THR A 92 -9.85 -9.61 -14.34
N ALA A 93 -8.84 -10.48 -14.22
CA ALA A 93 -7.45 -10.08 -13.99
C ALA A 93 -6.98 -9.08 -15.07
N LYS A 94 -7.30 -9.34 -16.33
CA LYS A 94 -6.97 -8.47 -17.48
C LYS A 94 -7.71 -7.14 -17.49
N SER A 95 -8.87 -7.06 -16.83
CA SER A 95 -9.68 -5.84 -16.82
C SER A 95 -9.19 -4.81 -15.80
N TYR A 96 -8.29 -5.20 -14.89
CA TYR A 96 -7.83 -4.36 -13.78
C TYR A 96 -6.30 -4.43 -13.62
N ASP A 97 -5.63 -3.30 -13.85
CA ASP A 97 -4.15 -3.21 -13.98
C ASP A 97 -3.35 -3.62 -12.73
N HIS A 98 -3.99 -3.82 -11.59
CA HIS A 98 -3.32 -4.08 -10.29
C HIS A 98 -3.59 -5.47 -9.72
N ILE A 99 -4.29 -6.34 -10.45
CA ILE A 99 -4.59 -7.69 -9.96
C ILE A 99 -3.48 -8.66 -10.39
N ASN A 100 -2.79 -9.21 -9.39
CA ASN A 100 -1.75 -10.21 -9.63
C ASN A 100 -2.35 -11.59 -9.95
N TYR A 101 -3.36 -12.00 -9.19
CA TYR A 101 -4.07 -13.26 -9.39
C TYR A 101 -5.43 -13.20 -8.69
N LEU A 102 -6.34 -14.11 -9.07
CA LEU A 102 -7.60 -14.34 -8.37
C LEU A 102 -7.73 -15.82 -8.06
N LEU A 103 -8.25 -16.12 -6.87
CA LEU A 103 -8.57 -17.47 -6.42
C LEU A 103 -10.05 -17.57 -6.13
N VAL A 104 -10.61 -18.75 -6.39
CA VAL A 104 -11.91 -19.17 -5.88
C VAL A 104 -11.65 -20.31 -4.92
N VAL A 105 -12.04 -20.09 -3.67
CA VAL A 105 -11.80 -21.00 -2.56
C VAL A 105 -13.13 -21.57 -2.10
N ASP A 106 -13.15 -22.85 -1.76
CA ASP A 106 -14.32 -23.49 -1.19
C ASP A 106 -14.52 -23.14 0.30
N TYR A 107 -15.60 -23.66 0.90
CA TYR A 107 -15.91 -23.44 2.31
C TYR A 107 -14.95 -24.16 3.28
N GLU A 108 -14.14 -25.10 2.79
CA GLU A 108 -13.16 -25.85 3.57
C GLU A 108 -11.74 -25.24 3.45
N GLY A 109 -11.59 -24.16 2.68
CA GLY A 109 -10.34 -23.45 2.48
C GLY A 109 -9.48 -23.96 1.33
N TYR A 110 -9.97 -24.88 0.51
CA TYR A 110 -9.25 -25.37 -0.65
C TYR A 110 -9.48 -24.51 -1.89
N VAL A 111 -8.41 -24.26 -2.64
CA VAL A 111 -8.49 -23.56 -3.93
C VAL A 111 -9.21 -24.45 -4.95
N PHE A 112 -10.41 -24.03 -5.32
CA PHE A 112 -11.22 -24.70 -6.35
C PHE A 112 -10.81 -24.27 -7.77
N SER A 113 -10.48 -22.99 -7.93
CA SER A 113 -10.06 -22.43 -9.22
C SER A 113 -9.12 -21.26 -9.01
N SER A 114 -8.25 -21.03 -9.99
CA SER A 114 -7.32 -19.92 -10.01
C SER A 114 -7.29 -19.28 -11.39
N SER A 115 -6.98 -17.97 -11.45
CA SER A 115 -6.46 -17.36 -12.67
C SER A 115 -5.16 -18.04 -13.08
N THR A 116 -4.83 -18.00 -14.38
CA THR A 116 -3.56 -18.45 -14.96
C THR A 116 -2.78 -17.30 -15.60
N THR A 117 -3.33 -16.08 -15.56
CA THR A 117 -2.69 -14.86 -16.04
C THR A 117 -2.91 -13.70 -15.06
N ASN A 118 -1.93 -12.82 -14.94
CA ASN A 118 -2.06 -11.57 -14.20
C ASN A 118 -2.62 -10.42 -15.05
N SER A 119 -2.74 -9.23 -14.46
CA SER A 119 -3.17 -8.00 -15.15
C SER A 119 -2.33 -7.63 -16.37
N ARG A 120 -1.04 -7.97 -16.34
CA ARG A 120 -0.10 -7.76 -17.45
C ARG A 120 -0.15 -8.87 -18.51
N ASN A 121 -1.09 -9.80 -18.39
CA ASN A 121 -1.21 -11.00 -19.23
C ASN A 121 0.04 -11.88 -19.21
N GLU A 122 0.85 -11.79 -18.14
CA GLU A 122 1.96 -12.70 -17.86
C GLU A 122 1.41 -13.97 -17.23
N LYS A 123 2.09 -15.10 -17.46
CA LYS A 123 1.67 -16.39 -16.92
C LYS A 123 1.78 -16.36 -15.38
N PHE A 124 0.72 -16.79 -14.72
CA PHE A 124 0.69 -17.12 -13.31
C PHE A 124 0.38 -18.62 -13.19
N PHE A 125 1.18 -19.36 -12.41
CA PHE A 125 1.06 -20.81 -12.24
C PHE A 125 -0.05 -21.17 -11.24
N GLY A 126 -1.24 -20.62 -11.44
CA GLY A 126 -2.39 -20.86 -10.57
C GLY A 126 -2.91 -22.30 -10.65
N GLU A 127 -2.57 -23.03 -11.72
CA GLU A 127 -2.82 -24.46 -11.84
C GLU A 127 -2.16 -25.30 -10.73
N ASP A 128 -1.00 -24.86 -10.22
CA ASP A 128 -0.25 -25.56 -9.18
C ASP A 128 -0.87 -25.34 -7.79
N LEU A 129 -1.72 -24.31 -7.65
CA LEU A 129 -2.40 -23.97 -6.41
C LEU A 129 -3.73 -24.70 -6.25
N LEU A 130 -4.20 -25.44 -7.26
CA LEU A 130 -5.48 -26.14 -7.16
C LEU A 130 -5.42 -27.21 -6.06
N LEU A 131 -6.46 -27.28 -5.23
CA LEU A 131 -6.56 -28.16 -4.05
C LEU A 131 -5.58 -27.84 -2.91
N GLU A 132 -4.80 -26.76 -2.99
CA GLU A 132 -4.06 -26.24 -1.83
C GLU A 132 -5.04 -25.65 -0.82
N ASN A 133 -4.78 -25.86 0.48
CA ASN A 133 -5.55 -25.20 1.52
C ASN A 133 -4.92 -23.83 1.83
N ILE A 134 -5.65 -22.75 1.57
CA ILE A 134 -5.12 -21.41 1.79
C ILE A 134 -4.88 -21.10 3.27
N GLU A 135 -5.60 -21.76 4.19
CA GLU A 135 -5.49 -21.50 5.63
C GLU A 135 -4.19 -22.02 6.25
N ASP A 136 -3.47 -22.89 5.53
CA ASP A 136 -2.12 -23.35 5.92
C ASP A 136 -1.10 -22.19 5.88
N TYR A 137 -1.37 -21.18 5.04
CA TYR A 137 -0.52 -20.00 4.91
C TYR A 137 -0.97 -18.91 5.90
N PRO A 138 -0.07 -18.42 6.79
CA PRO A 138 -0.41 -17.40 7.78
C PRO A 138 -1.01 -16.12 7.19
N ALA A 139 -0.64 -15.77 5.97
CA ALA A 139 -1.14 -14.58 5.26
C ALA A 139 -2.64 -14.65 4.93
N PHE A 140 -3.21 -15.85 4.77
CA PHE A 140 -4.62 -16.04 4.40
C PHE A 140 -5.51 -16.53 5.53
N LYS A 141 -4.97 -16.66 6.75
CA LYS A 141 -5.78 -17.04 7.91
C LYS A 141 -6.90 -16.03 8.14
N GLN A 142 -8.12 -16.53 8.28
CA GLN A 142 -9.34 -15.73 8.53
C GLN A 142 -9.75 -14.80 7.36
N VAL A 143 -9.28 -15.06 6.14
CA VAL A 143 -9.70 -14.33 4.95
C VAL A 143 -11.08 -14.80 4.46
N LEU A 144 -11.45 -16.04 4.77
CA LEU A 144 -12.79 -16.58 4.50
C LEU A 144 -13.81 -15.96 5.45
N ARG A 145 -14.55 -14.97 4.95
CA ARG A 145 -15.60 -14.25 5.66
C ARG A 145 -16.82 -14.08 4.76
N ASP A 146 -17.98 -13.83 5.38
CA ASP A 146 -19.24 -13.63 4.66
C ASP A 146 -19.31 -12.35 3.82
N HIS A 147 -18.33 -11.45 3.96
CA HIS A 147 -18.26 -10.17 3.26
C HIS A 147 -16.84 -9.89 2.75
N SER A 148 -16.75 -9.07 1.70
CA SER A 148 -15.49 -8.58 1.14
C SER A 148 -14.67 -7.86 2.22
N HIS A 149 -13.41 -8.22 2.36
CA HIS A 149 -12.50 -7.64 3.36
C HIS A 149 -11.08 -7.51 2.78
N ILE A 150 -10.35 -6.49 3.23
CA ILE A 150 -8.92 -6.31 2.94
C ILE A 150 -8.13 -6.76 4.16
N SER A 151 -7.26 -7.74 3.99
CA SER A 151 -6.36 -8.20 5.04
C SER A 151 -5.28 -7.16 5.35
N ALA A 152 -4.62 -7.30 6.50
CA ALA A 152 -3.40 -6.55 6.76
C ALA A 152 -2.30 -6.92 5.73
N PRO A 153 -1.38 -6.00 5.40
CA PRO A 153 -0.25 -6.32 4.53
C PRO A 153 0.57 -7.49 5.08
N ALA A 154 0.86 -8.47 4.24
CA ALA A 154 1.66 -9.65 4.57
C ALA A 154 2.51 -10.07 3.36
N THR A 155 3.52 -10.90 3.60
CA THR A 155 4.29 -11.51 2.52
C THR A 155 3.42 -12.51 1.78
N ASP A 156 3.33 -12.36 0.45
CA ASP A 156 2.54 -13.22 -0.40
C ASP A 156 3.28 -14.55 -0.68
N PRO A 157 2.73 -15.70 -0.25
CA PRO A 157 3.37 -16.99 -0.48
C PRO A 157 3.29 -17.46 -1.93
N PHE A 158 2.27 -17.04 -2.69
CA PHE A 158 2.00 -17.52 -4.05
C PHE A 158 2.65 -16.67 -5.14
N LEU A 159 2.92 -15.39 -4.85
CA LEU A 159 3.61 -14.51 -5.78
C LEU A 159 5.12 -14.80 -5.86
N SER A 160 5.70 -15.33 -4.78
CA SER A 160 7.14 -15.49 -4.61
C SER A 160 7.70 -16.78 -5.24
N GLU A 161 6.88 -17.82 -5.40
CA GLU A 161 7.29 -19.11 -5.98
C GLU A 161 7.08 -19.18 -7.50
N ALA A 162 6.04 -18.51 -8.03
CA ALA A 162 5.72 -18.48 -9.46
C ALA A 162 6.80 -17.80 -10.33
N GLN A 163 7.64 -16.93 -9.76
CA GLN A 163 8.76 -16.29 -10.47
C GLN A 163 10.05 -17.13 -10.48
N ASN A 164 10.18 -18.11 -9.57
CA ASN A 164 11.38 -18.95 -9.47
C ASN A 164 11.29 -20.25 -10.30
N ALA A 165 10.09 -20.66 -10.73
CA ALA A 165 9.90 -21.80 -11.64
C ALA A 165 10.21 -21.49 -13.12
N SER A 166 10.70 -20.27 -13.42
CA SER A 166 11.09 -19.82 -14.76
C SER A 166 12.62 -19.69 -14.95
N GLN A 167 13.42 -20.34 -14.10
CA GLN A 167 14.87 -20.49 -14.28
C GLN A 167 15.26 -21.94 -14.57
#